data_AF-A0A023H3P0-F1
#
_entry.id   AF-A0A023H3P0-F1
#
_cell.length_a   1.000
_cell.length_b   1.000
_cell.length_c   1.000
_cell.angle_alpha   90.00
_cell.angle_beta   90.00
_cell.angle_gamma   90.00
#
_symmetry.space_group_name_H-M   'P 1'
#
loop_
_entity.id
_entity.type
_entity.pdbx_description
1 polymer ?
#
loop_
_entity_poly.entity_id
_entity_poly.type
_entity_poly.pdbx_seq_one_letter_code
_entity_poly.pdbx_strand_id
1 'polypeptide(L)'
;GGGADGSPLFFPDVEPEYIENLGIIDSVDFLLPRLSTSNVSAGDLVQFAGAVGLTLCPGAPQLEFLAGRPNHTQLPPDGLVPPPTDNVTSILERFNDAGGFTPEEVIHLLASHSVARADHADASIQDAPFDSTP
;
A
#
# COMPACT_ATOMS: atom_id res chain seq x y z
N GLY A 1 1.05 10.83 9.60
CA GLY A 1 1.55 10.99 8.23
C GLY A 1 0.58 11.85 7.42
N GLY A 2 0.93 12.18 6.18
CA GLY A 2 0.05 12.95 5.27
C GLY A 2 -0.97 12.09 4.50
N GLY A 3 -1.00 10.78 4.73
CA GLY A 3 -1.94 9.87 4.08
C GLY A 3 -1.44 9.45 2.70
N ALA A 4 -2.28 9.54 1.68
CA ALA A 4 -1.89 9.23 0.29
C ALA A 4 -1.07 10.37 -0.31
N ASP A 5 0.17 10.54 0.15
CA ASP A 5 1.07 11.64 -0.24
C ASP A 5 2.31 11.17 -1.03
N GLY A 6 2.49 9.86 -1.17
CA GLY A 6 3.63 9.26 -1.86
C GLY A 6 4.93 9.32 -1.06
N SER A 7 4.84 9.51 0.26
CA SER A 7 5.97 9.57 1.18
C SER A 7 6.96 8.38 1.06
N PRO A 8 6.55 7.13 0.78
CA PRO A 8 7.51 6.05 0.51
C PRO A 8 8.45 6.29 -0.69
N LEU A 9 8.04 7.09 -1.68
CA LEU A 9 8.90 7.47 -2.81
C LEU A 9 9.80 8.68 -2.50
N PHE A 10 9.48 9.45 -1.45
CA PHE A 10 10.33 10.56 -0.96
C PHE A 10 11.33 10.11 0.11
N PHE A 11 10.99 9.07 0.85
CA PHE A 11 11.82 8.47 1.88
C PHE A 11 12.08 6.99 1.60
N PRO A 12 12.66 6.64 0.43
CA PRO A 12 12.80 5.26 -0.01
C PRO A 12 13.73 4.43 0.88
N ASP A 13 14.64 5.07 1.61
CA ASP A 13 15.59 4.42 2.52
C ASP A 13 15.11 4.39 3.98
N VAL A 14 13.87 4.82 4.27
CA VAL A 14 13.36 4.93 5.64
C VAL A 14 12.00 4.27 5.81
N GLU A 15 10.97 4.66 5.06
CA GLU A 15 9.63 4.09 5.26
C GLU A 15 9.53 2.61 4.88
N PRO A 16 10.18 2.12 3.79
CA PRO A 16 10.21 0.69 3.49
C PRO A 16 10.95 -0.16 4.54
N GLU A 17 11.75 0.46 5.41
CA GLU A 17 12.47 -0.23 6.49
C GLU A 17 11.65 -0.37 7.78
N TYR A 18 10.45 0.22 7.86
CA TYR A 18 9.51 -0.06 8.95
C TYR A 18 9.07 -1.52 8.89
N ILE A 19 8.94 -2.17 10.05
CA ILE A 19 8.76 -3.63 10.11
C ILE A 19 7.45 -4.06 9.42
N GLU A 20 6.42 -3.24 9.48
CA GLU A 20 5.12 -3.40 8.84
C GLU A 20 5.11 -3.09 7.34
N ASN A 21 6.14 -2.42 6.82
CA ASN A 21 6.30 -2.09 5.41
C ASN A 21 7.27 -3.03 4.67
N LEU A 22 7.80 -4.07 5.34
CA LEU A 22 8.67 -5.04 4.71
C LEU A 22 8.01 -5.63 3.44
N GLY A 23 8.67 -5.45 2.30
CA GLY A 23 8.22 -5.92 0.99
C GLY A 23 7.76 -4.81 0.03
N ILE A 24 7.58 -3.56 0.48
CA ILE A 24 7.21 -2.48 -0.44
C ILE A 24 8.40 -1.95 -1.26
N ILE A 25 9.64 -2.26 -0.86
CA ILE A 25 10.85 -1.72 -1.49
C ILE A 25 10.93 -2.03 -2.99
N ASP A 26 10.53 -3.23 -3.41
CA ASP A 26 10.49 -3.60 -4.84
C ASP A 26 9.55 -2.69 -5.65
N SER A 27 8.42 -2.32 -5.06
CA SER A 27 7.47 -1.39 -5.68
C SER A 27 7.98 0.04 -5.68
N VAL A 28 8.65 0.47 -4.60
CA VAL A 28 9.30 1.78 -4.52
C VAL A 28 10.38 1.91 -5.59
N ASP A 29 11.29 0.95 -5.69
CA ASP A 29 12.37 0.91 -6.69
C ASP A 29 11.83 0.86 -8.12
N PHE A 30 10.71 0.18 -8.36
CA PHE A 30 10.04 0.18 -9.65
C PHE A 30 9.47 1.56 -10.02
N LEU A 31 8.93 2.29 -9.04
CA LEU A 31 8.25 3.58 -9.27
C LEU A 31 9.21 4.78 -9.29
N LEU A 32 10.35 4.74 -8.57
CA LEU A 32 11.30 5.85 -8.51
C LEU A 32 11.81 6.35 -9.90
N PRO A 33 12.21 5.47 -10.85
CA PRO A 33 12.57 5.90 -12.20
C PRO A 33 11.39 6.54 -12.95
N ARG A 34 10.16 6.11 -12.66
CA ARG A 34 8.95 6.71 -13.26
C ARG A 34 8.67 8.08 -12.67
N LEU A 35 8.80 8.25 -11.35
CA LEU A 35 8.63 9.53 -10.69
C LEU A 35 9.63 10.57 -11.23
N SER A 36 10.89 10.19 -11.43
CA SER A 36 11.91 11.12 -11.96
C SER A 36 11.74 11.52 -13.43
N THR A 37 10.99 10.73 -14.21
CA THR A 37 10.80 10.95 -15.66
C THR A 37 9.41 11.44 -16.04
N SER A 38 8.47 11.45 -15.10
CA SER A 38 7.09 11.90 -15.32
C SER A 38 6.82 13.23 -14.61
N ASN A 39 5.87 14.00 -15.13
CA ASN A 39 5.43 15.25 -14.52
C ASN A 39 4.17 15.03 -13.68
N VAL A 40 4.24 14.10 -12.71
CA VAL A 40 3.17 13.77 -11.76
C VAL A 40 3.70 13.80 -10.33
N SER A 41 2.81 13.93 -9.34
CA SER A 41 3.20 13.81 -7.94
C SER A 41 3.46 12.36 -7.54
N ALA A 42 4.24 12.14 -6.48
CA ALA A 42 4.51 10.80 -5.95
C ALA A 42 3.22 10.09 -5.51
N GLY A 43 2.35 10.81 -4.80
CA GLY A 43 1.07 10.28 -4.37
C GLY A 43 0.16 9.89 -5.55
N ASP A 44 0.11 10.71 -6.59
CA ASP A 44 -0.68 10.38 -7.78
C ASP A 44 -0.08 9.19 -8.54
N LEU A 45 1.25 9.08 -8.62
CA LEU A 45 1.91 7.96 -9.27
C LEU A 45 1.60 6.62 -8.58
N VAL A 46 1.68 6.56 -7.25
CA VAL A 46 1.35 5.34 -6.48
C VAL A 46 -0.10 4.92 -6.72
N GLN A 47 -1.03 5.88 -6.65
CA GLN A 47 -2.46 5.60 -6.79
C GLN A 47 -2.83 5.22 -8.22
N PHE A 48 -2.20 5.85 -9.21
CA PHE A 48 -2.34 5.49 -10.62
C PHE A 48 -1.80 4.09 -10.91
N ALA A 49 -0.62 3.75 -10.38
CA ALA A 49 0.00 2.44 -10.57
C ALA A 49 -0.88 1.32 -9.99
N GLY A 50 -1.44 1.52 -8.79
CA GLY A 50 -2.38 0.56 -8.19
C GLY A 50 -3.66 0.40 -9.01
N ALA A 51 -4.28 1.51 -9.45
CA ALA A 51 -5.48 1.47 -10.27
C ALA A 51 -5.25 0.75 -11.62
N VAL A 52 -4.14 1.04 -12.29
CA VAL A 52 -3.76 0.37 -13.54
C VAL A 52 -3.40 -1.10 -13.31
N GLY A 53 -2.67 -1.41 -12.24
CA GLY A 53 -2.31 -2.78 -11.89
C GLY A 53 -3.53 -3.70 -11.79
N LEU A 54 -4.58 -3.25 -11.12
CA LEU A 54 -5.83 -4.01 -11.01
C LEU A 54 -6.54 -4.22 -12.35
N THR A 55 -6.35 -3.36 -13.35
CA THR A 55 -6.94 -3.61 -14.69
C THR A 55 -6.37 -4.86 -15.37
N LEU A 56 -5.23 -5.36 -14.90
CA LEU A 56 -4.58 -6.58 -15.40
C LEU A 56 -5.12 -7.85 -14.72
N CYS A 57 -5.89 -7.72 -13.63
CA CYS A 57 -6.46 -8.82 -12.88
C CYS A 57 -7.89 -9.12 -13.37
N PRO A 58 -8.16 -10.32 -13.94
CA PRO A 58 -9.50 -10.68 -14.38
C PRO A 58 -10.52 -10.61 -13.23
N GLY A 59 -11.63 -9.91 -13.43
CA GLY A 59 -12.68 -9.75 -12.42
C GLY A 59 -12.50 -8.56 -11.49
N ALA A 60 -11.38 -7.83 -11.56
CA ALA A 60 -11.20 -6.60 -10.81
C ALA A 60 -12.21 -5.52 -11.24
N PRO A 61 -12.66 -4.67 -10.30
CA PRO A 61 -13.49 -3.53 -10.62
C PRO A 61 -12.68 -2.47 -11.39
N GLN A 62 -13.39 -1.63 -12.14
CA GLN A 62 -12.78 -0.41 -12.66
C GLN A 62 -12.69 0.63 -11.53
N LEU A 63 -11.48 0.86 -11.03
CA LEU A 63 -11.25 1.85 -9.98
C LEU A 63 -11.32 3.29 -10.52
N GLU A 64 -11.79 4.19 -9.66
CA GLU A 64 -11.64 5.63 -9.88
C GLU A 64 -10.19 6.05 -9.65
N PHE A 65 -9.67 6.91 -10.52
CA PHE A 65 -8.41 7.59 -10.31
C PHE A 65 -8.65 9.10 -10.30
N LEU A 66 -8.34 9.72 -9.17
CA LEU A 66 -8.30 11.18 -9.00
C LEU A 66 -6.85 11.61 -8.86
N ALA A 67 -6.48 12.70 -9.53
CA ALA A 67 -5.16 13.33 -9.43
C ALA A 67 -5.24 14.65 -8.65
N GLY A 68 -4.09 15.14 -8.18
CA GLY A 68 -3.96 16.41 -7.46
C GLY A 68 -3.35 16.28 -6.07
N ARG A 69 -2.79 15.12 -5.70
CA ARG A 69 -2.06 14.99 -4.43
C ARG A 69 -0.80 15.87 -4.47
N PRO A 70 -0.61 16.80 -3.52
CA PRO A 70 0.64 17.53 -3.42
C PRO A 70 1.76 16.59 -2.96
N ASN A 71 2.98 16.85 -3.42
CA ASN A 71 4.16 16.18 -2.87
C ASN A 71 4.39 16.66 -1.45
N HIS A 72 4.32 15.75 -0.48
CA HIS A 72 4.71 16.03 0.91
C HIS A 72 6.07 15.41 1.21
N THR A 73 6.92 16.17 1.89
CA THR A 73 8.26 15.74 2.30
C THR A 73 8.35 15.62 3.81
N GLN A 74 7.30 15.10 4.45
CA GLN A 74 7.31 14.80 5.87
C GLN A 74 7.22 13.29 6.04
N LEU A 75 8.24 12.72 6.69
CA LEU A 75 8.26 11.32 7.05
C LEU A 75 7.08 11.02 8.00
N PRO A 76 6.25 10.00 7.72
CA PRO A 76 5.20 9.59 8.63
C PRO A 76 5.81 8.98 9.91
N PRO A 77 5.11 9.05 11.05
CA PRO A 77 5.44 8.22 12.20
C PRO A 77 5.41 6.72 11.84
N ASP A 78 6.31 5.97 12.45
CA ASP A 78 6.33 4.51 12.47
C ASP A 78 5.10 3.94 13.22
N GLY A 79 4.74 2.67 12.98
CA GLY A 79 3.65 1.97 13.66
C GLY A 79 2.24 2.40 13.21
N LEU A 80 2.11 3.04 12.05
CA LEU A 80 0.81 3.48 11.52
C LEU A 80 0.14 2.46 10.60
N VAL A 81 0.89 1.48 10.07
CA VAL A 81 0.37 0.38 9.25
C VAL A 81 0.16 -0.85 10.13
N PRO A 82 -1.01 -1.51 10.09
CA PRO A 82 -1.26 -2.67 10.95
C PRO A 82 -0.39 -3.88 10.57
N PRO A 83 0.39 -4.48 11.50
CA PRO A 83 1.04 -5.76 11.28
C PRO A 83 0.03 -6.92 11.36
N PRO A 84 0.33 -8.08 10.74
CA PRO A 84 -0.56 -9.25 10.76
C PRO A 84 -0.73 -9.88 12.15
N THR A 85 0.11 -9.49 13.11
CA THR A 85 0.07 -9.98 14.50
C THR A 85 -0.85 -9.18 15.42
N ASP A 86 -1.37 -8.03 14.95
CA ASP A 86 -2.28 -7.22 15.76
C ASP A 86 -3.63 -7.92 15.96
N ASN A 87 -4.25 -7.65 17.11
CA ASN A 87 -5.60 -8.13 17.35
C ASN A 87 -6.61 -7.31 16.55
N VAL A 88 -7.78 -7.91 16.29
CA VAL A 88 -8.84 -7.30 15.47
C VAL A 88 -9.27 -5.92 15.98
N THR A 89 -9.40 -5.75 17.30
CA THR A 89 -9.81 -4.46 17.87
C THR A 89 -8.82 -3.36 17.52
N SER A 90 -7.52 -3.61 17.69
CA SER A 90 -6.47 -2.65 17.37
C SER A 90 -6.43 -2.31 15.87
N ILE A 91 -6.63 -3.30 14.99
CA ILE A 91 -6.71 -3.08 13.54
C ILE A 91 -7.90 -2.16 13.21
N LEU A 92 -9.10 -2.47 13.73
CA LEU A 92 -10.31 -1.70 13.45
C LEU A 92 -10.20 -0.26 14.00
N GLU A 93 -9.64 -0.09 15.19
CA GLU A 93 -9.36 1.23 15.76
C GLU A 93 -8.38 2.03 14.89
N ARG A 94 -7.35 1.38 14.35
CA ARG A 94 -6.36 2.02 13.46
C ARG A 94 -6.99 2.51 12.17
N PHE A 95 -7.81 1.69 11.52
CA PHE A 95 -8.54 2.08 10.30
C PHE A 95 -9.56 3.19 10.56
N ASN A 96 -10.27 3.14 11.69
CA ASN A 96 -11.17 4.22 12.09
C ASN A 96 -10.41 5.55 12.34
N ASP A 97 -9.24 5.52 12.98
CA ASP A 97 -8.40 6.70 13.18
C ASP A 97 -7.82 7.25 11.86
N ALA A 98 -7.41 6.37 10.94
CA ALA A 98 -6.76 6.77 9.69
C ALA A 98 -7.70 7.48 8.70
N GLY A 99 -8.96 7.04 8.62
CA GLY A 99 -9.90 7.55 7.62
C GLY A 99 -11.38 7.44 7.99
N GLY A 100 -11.70 7.07 9.23
CA GLY A 100 -13.08 6.85 9.66
C GLY A 100 -13.72 5.59 9.09
N PHE A 101 -12.92 4.59 8.70
CA PHE A 101 -13.42 3.37 8.08
C PHE A 101 -14.22 2.51 9.08
N THR A 102 -15.37 2.01 8.66
CA THR A 102 -16.15 1.03 9.44
C THR A 102 -15.52 -0.37 9.35
N PRO A 103 -15.84 -1.29 10.28
CA PRO A 103 -15.38 -2.68 10.18
C PRO A 103 -15.73 -3.37 8.85
N GLU A 104 -16.90 -3.08 8.29
CA GLU A 104 -17.32 -3.60 6.99
C GLU A 104 -16.43 -3.08 5.85
N GLU A 105 -16.02 -1.80 5.90
CA GLU A 105 -15.10 -1.22 4.91
C GLU A 105 -13.70 -1.82 5.04
N VAL A 106 -13.22 -2.11 6.25
CA VAL A 106 -11.95 -2.83 6.45
C VAL A 106 -12.00 -4.22 5.81
N ILE A 107 -13.11 -4.95 5.97
CA ILE A 107 -13.31 -6.24 5.30
C ILE A 107 -13.27 -6.07 3.77
N HIS A 108 -13.90 -5.03 3.22
CA HIS A 108 -13.84 -4.76 1.78
C HIS A 108 -12.42 -4.46 1.30
N LEU A 109 -11.62 -3.69 2.05
CA LEU A 109 -10.23 -3.39 1.70
C LEU A 109 -9.35 -4.65 1.68
N LEU A 110 -9.62 -5.63 2.56
CA LEU A 110 -8.93 -6.92 2.59
C LEU A 110 -9.23 -7.81 1.36
N ALA A 111 -10.20 -7.46 0.51
CA ALA A 111 -10.38 -8.13 -0.78
C ALA A 111 -9.13 -8.02 -1.67
N SER A 112 -8.27 -7.03 -1.43
CA SER A 112 -6.95 -6.93 -2.07
C SER A 112 -6.09 -8.19 -1.89
N HIS A 113 -6.30 -8.97 -0.83
CA HIS A 113 -5.59 -10.23 -0.62
C HIS A 113 -5.93 -11.32 -1.65
N SER A 114 -6.99 -11.16 -2.46
CA SER A 114 -7.33 -12.11 -3.53
C SER A 114 -6.40 -12.03 -4.75
N VAL A 115 -5.58 -10.98 -4.85
CA VAL A 115 -4.59 -10.79 -5.92
C VAL A 115 -3.22 -10.43 -5.32
N ALA A 116 -2.84 -11.14 -4.26
CA ALA A 116 -1.65 -10.85 -3.49
C ALA A 116 -0.94 -12.10 -2.97
N ARG A 117 0.28 -11.89 -2.49
CA ARG A 117 1.15 -12.91 -1.90
C ARG A 117 1.97 -12.32 -0.75
N ALA A 118 2.60 -13.19 0.02
CA ALA A 118 3.52 -12.83 1.10
C ALA A 118 4.94 -13.34 0.81
N ASP A 119 5.91 -12.43 0.93
CA ASP A 119 7.33 -12.73 0.68
C ASP A 119 8.18 -12.71 1.97
N HIS A 120 7.66 -12.13 3.06
CA HIS A 120 8.41 -11.89 4.30
C HIS A 120 7.75 -12.45 5.57
N ALA A 121 6.58 -13.08 5.47
CA ALA A 121 5.91 -13.67 6.62
C ALA A 121 6.61 -14.95 7.12
N ASP A 122 7.15 -15.75 6.19
CA ASP A 122 7.99 -16.92 6.45
C ASP A 122 9.18 -16.89 5.49
N ALA A 123 10.38 -16.66 6.02
CA ALA A 123 11.60 -16.55 5.20
C ALA A 123 11.96 -17.84 4.43
N SER A 124 11.30 -18.96 4.70
CA SER A 124 11.49 -20.22 3.96
C SER A 124 10.57 -20.39 2.76
N ILE A 125 9.55 -19.54 2.59
CA ILE A 125 8.56 -19.61 1.51
C ILE A 125 8.53 -18.28 0.78
N GLN A 126 8.91 -18.28 -0.50
CA GLN A 126 8.80 -17.11 -1.37
C GLN A 126 7.46 -17.10 -2.09
N ASP A 127 6.93 -15.91 -2.38
CA ASP A 127 5.75 -15.70 -3.22
C ASP A 127 4.51 -16.49 -2.75
N ALA A 128 4.30 -16.63 -1.44
CA ALA A 128 3.21 -17.45 -0.88
C ALA A 128 1.85 -16.76 -1.10
N PRO A 129 0.95 -17.30 -1.95
CA PRO A 129 -0.32 -16.63 -2.23
C PRO A 129 -1.29 -16.76 -1.05
N PHE A 130 -2.15 -15.76 -0.89
CA PHE A 130 -3.18 -15.82 0.17
C PHE A 130 -4.39 -16.66 -0.20
N ASP A 131 -4.63 -16.92 -1.49
CA ASP A 131 -5.65 -17.82 -1.99
C ASP A 131 -5.11 -18.71 -3.14
N SER A 132 -5.98 -19.50 -3.79
CA SER A 132 -5.59 -20.41 -4.87
C SER A 132 -5.50 -19.76 -6.27
N THR A 133 -5.83 -18.47 -6.39
CA THR A 133 -5.97 -17.72 -7.65
C THR A 133 -5.47 -16.27 -7.53
N PRO A 134 -4.19 -16.06 -7.15
CA PRO A 134 -3.60 -14.73 -6.99
C PRO A 134 -3.43 -13.97 -8.32
#